data_AF-A0A661HLE2-F1
#
_entry.id   AF-A0A661HLE2-F1
#
_cell.length_a   1.000
_cell.length_b   1.000
_cell.length_c   1.000
_cell.angle_alpha   90.00
_cell.angle_beta   90.00
_cell.angle_gamma   90.00
#
_symmetry.space_group_name_H-M   'P 1'
#
loop_
_entity.id
_entity.type
_entity.pdbx_description
1 polymer ?
#
loop_
_entity_poly.entity_id
_entity_poly.type
_entity_poly.pdbx_seq_one_letter_code
_entity_poly.pdbx_strand_id
1 'polypeptide(L)'
;MQTIAVQIQDNYVQNFMNYVHSHSENITISKDENLQYDSCFHERKKKLHQIRNDIKNGQMKLLTQEESDNEIELFFKELENN
;
A
#
# COMPACT_ATOMS: atom_id res chain seq x y z
N MET A 1 17.63 22.13 -14.75
CA MET A 1 17.42 20.69 -14.47
C MET A 1 15.97 20.38 -14.78
N GLN A 2 15.69 19.33 -15.55
CA GLN A 2 14.32 18.94 -15.91
C GLN A 2 13.94 17.69 -15.10
N THR A 3 12.76 17.72 -14.48
CA THR A 3 12.24 16.59 -13.68
C THR A 3 11.18 15.85 -14.46
N ILE A 4 11.31 14.53 -14.52
CA ILE A 4 10.33 13.63 -15.14
C ILE A 4 9.96 12.51 -14.17
N ALA A 5 8.71 12.04 -14.22
CA ALA A 5 8.27 10.86 -13.49
C ALA A 5 8.33 9.64 -14.40
N VAL A 6 8.91 8.54 -13.92
CA VAL A 6 9.07 7.29 -14.68
C VAL A 6 8.29 6.18 -13.97
N GLN A 7 7.40 5.51 -14.69
CA GLN A 7 6.71 4.32 -14.21
C GLN A 7 7.45 3.07 -14.68
N ILE A 8 7.72 2.14 -13.78
CA ILE A 8 8.53 0.96 -14.03
C ILE A 8 7.78 -0.26 -13.49
N GLN A 9 7.91 -1.41 -14.17
CA GLN A 9 7.38 -2.67 -13.67
C GLN A 9 8.21 -3.17 -12.48
N ASP A 10 7.55 -3.77 -11.48
CA ASP A 10 8.20 -4.26 -10.25
C ASP A 10 9.39 -5.19 -10.52
N ASN A 11 9.25 -6.08 -11.50
CA ASN A 11 10.30 -7.03 -11.90
C ASN A 11 11.49 -6.37 -12.64
N TYR A 12 11.37 -5.11 -13.06
CA TYR A 12 12.38 -4.36 -13.78
C TYR A 12 13.10 -3.31 -12.93
N VAL A 13 12.65 -3.08 -11.69
CA VAL A 13 13.20 -2.07 -10.77
C VAL A 13 14.72 -2.25 -10.61
N GLN A 14 15.19 -3.48 -10.39
CA GLN A 14 16.62 -3.73 -10.18
C GLN A 14 17.46 -3.37 -11.42
N ASN A 15 16.99 -3.74 -12.61
CA ASN A 15 17.68 -3.44 -13.87
C ASN A 15 17.74 -1.93 -14.12
N PHE A 16 16.64 -1.22 -13.83
CA PHE A 16 16.60 0.23 -13.92
C PHE A 16 17.58 0.88 -12.94
N MET A 17 17.65 0.41 -11.69
CA MET A 17 18.59 0.96 -10.71
C MET A 17 20.05 0.74 -11.14
N ASN A 18 20.37 -0.41 -11.74
CA ASN A 18 21.70 -0.66 -12.31
C ASN A 18 22.03 0.32 -13.45
N TYR A 19 21.08 0.56 -14.35
CA TYR A 19 21.23 1.55 -15.43
C TYR A 19 21.50 2.95 -14.87
N VAL A 20 20.71 3.40 -13.89
CA VAL A 20 20.89 4.71 -13.25
C VAL A 20 22.24 4.81 -12.57
N HIS A 21 22.69 3.76 -11.87
CA HIS A 21 23.99 3.74 -11.21
C HIS A 21 25.14 3.94 -12.22
N SER A 22 25.09 3.25 -13.36
CA SER A 22 26.08 3.38 -14.43
C SER A 22 26.11 4.74 -15.15
N HIS A 23 25.08 5.58 -14.96
CA HIS A 23 24.97 6.91 -15.57
C HIS A 23 24.76 8.01 -14.51
N SER A 24 25.19 7.76 -13.28
CA SER A 24 24.89 8.59 -12.10
C SER A 24 25.39 10.02 -12.19
N GLU A 25 26.42 10.30 -13.01
CA GLU A 25 26.96 11.64 -13.25
C GLU A 25 25.90 12.62 -13.78
N ASN A 26 24.88 12.12 -14.49
CA ASN A 26 23.84 12.93 -15.12
C ASN A 26 22.43 12.67 -14.56
N ILE A 27 22.30 11.79 -13.57
CA ILE A 27 21.00 11.36 -13.04
C ILE A 27 20.96 11.53 -11.52
N THR A 28 19.99 12.31 -11.05
CA THR A 28 19.70 12.47 -9.62
C THR A 28 18.48 11.64 -9.24
N ILE A 29 18.64 10.74 -8.26
CA ILE A 29 17.52 10.06 -7.60
C ILE A 29 17.14 10.89 -6.37
N SER A 30 15.98 11.53 -6.40
CA SER A 30 15.35 12.09 -5.21
C SER A 30 14.28 11.13 -4.69
N LYS A 31 14.32 10.82 -3.40
CA LYS A 31 13.18 10.20 -2.72
C LYS A 31 12.21 11.29 -2.32
N ASP A 32 10.92 11.02 -2.47
CA ASP A 32 9.89 11.87 -1.87
C ASP A 32 10.13 11.94 -0.36
N GLU A 33 10.31 13.15 0.16
CA GLU A 33 10.55 13.39 1.59
C GLU A 33 9.39 12.85 2.45
N ASN A 34 8.16 12.88 1.93
CA ASN A 34 7.00 12.34 2.64
C ASN A 34 7.09 10.82 2.83
N LEU A 35 7.79 10.11 1.93
CA LEU A 35 8.01 8.67 2.05
C LEU A 35 9.17 8.31 2.99
N GLN A 36 10.01 9.29 3.39
CA GLN A 36 11.07 9.05 4.36
C GLN A 36 10.53 8.87 5.78
N TYR A 37 9.41 9.51 6.10
CA TYR A 37 8.78 9.47 7.42
C TYR A 37 7.74 8.35 7.57
N ASP A 38 7.36 7.69 6.47
CA ASP A 38 6.35 6.65 6.45
C ASP A 38 6.90 5.36 5.85
N SER A 39 7.75 4.68 6.62
CA SER A 39 8.35 3.39 6.25
C SER A 39 7.31 2.33 5.85
N CYS A 40 6.09 2.43 6.37
CA CYS A 40 5.01 1.48 6.07
C CYS A 40 4.12 1.91 4.89
N PHE A 41 4.40 3.03 4.21
CA PHE A 41 3.56 3.57 3.14
C PHE A 41 3.26 2.54 2.05
N HIS A 42 4.31 1.87 1.54
CA HIS A 42 4.18 0.91 0.46
C HIS A 42 3.39 -0.34 0.88
N GLU A 43 3.59 -0.81 2.10
CA GLU A 43 2.83 -1.93 2.67
C GLU A 43 1.35 -1.58 2.84
N ARG A 44 1.04 -0.40 3.39
CA ARG A 44 -0.34 0.09 3.53
C ARG A 44 -1.01 0.29 2.17
N LYS A 45 -0.28 0.82 1.19
CA LYS A 45 -0.77 0.98 -0.19
C LYS A 45 -1.11 -0.38 -0.81
N LYS A 46 -0.24 -1.38 -0.65
CA LYS A 46 -0.49 -2.75 -1.12
C LYS A 46 -1.71 -3.37 -0.43
N LYS A 47 -1.79 -3.26 0.90
CA LYS A 47 -2.92 -3.75 1.70
C LYS A 47 -4.24 -3.09 1.27
N LEU A 48 -4.24 -1.78 1.04
CA LEU A 48 -5.41 -1.05 0.57
C LEU A 48 -5.89 -1.55 -0.80
N HIS A 49 -4.98 -1.74 -1.75
CA HIS A 49 -5.34 -2.29 -3.07
C HIS A 49 -5.91 -3.70 -2.97
N GLN A 50 -5.36 -4.53 -2.09
CA GLN A 50 -5.88 -5.87 -1.85
C GLN A 50 -7.30 -5.83 -1.26
N ILE A 51 -7.51 -5.06 -0.18
CA ILE A 51 -8.85 -4.87 0.42
C ILE A 51 -9.87 -4.40 -0.64
N ARG A 52 -9.49 -3.44 -1.48
CA ARG A 52 -10.38 -2.96 -2.54
C ARG A 52 -10.71 -4.03 -3.59
N ASN A 53 -9.77 -4.90 -3.91
CA ASN A 53 -10.00 -6.01 -4.82
C ASN A 53 -10.90 -7.07 -4.17
N ASP A 54 -10.65 -7.39 -2.89
CA ASP A 54 -11.43 -8.36 -2.12
C ASP A 54 -12.88 -7.90 -1.93
N ILE A 55 -13.11 -6.58 -1.80
CA ILE A 55 -14.47 -6.02 -1.81
C ILE A 55 -15.12 -6.20 -3.20
N LYS A 56 -14.40 -5.86 -4.27
CA LYS A 56 -14.94 -5.90 -5.64
C LYS A 56 -15.22 -7.32 -6.13
N ASN A 57 -14.44 -8.30 -5.70
CA ASN A 57 -14.59 -9.70 -6.08
C ASN A 57 -15.52 -10.48 -5.13
N GLY A 58 -16.05 -9.83 -4.09
CA GLY A 58 -16.97 -10.42 -3.12
C GLY A 58 -16.30 -11.28 -2.03
N GLN A 59 -14.98 -11.33 -1.95
CA GLN A 59 -14.24 -12.03 -0.88
C GLN A 59 -14.34 -11.29 0.46
N MET A 60 -14.56 -9.98 0.44
CA MET A 60 -14.80 -9.15 1.62
C MET A 60 -16.11 -8.39 1.46
N LYS A 61 -16.99 -8.47 2.45
CA LYS A 61 -18.26 -7.76 2.45
C LYS A 61 -18.09 -6.38 3.08
N LEU A 62 -18.72 -5.36 2.49
CA LEU A 62 -18.97 -4.10 3.18
C LEU A 62 -20.22 -4.27 4.03
N LEU A 63 -20.07 -4.06 5.33
CA LEU A 63 -21.16 -4.12 6.28
C LEU A 63 -21.95 -2.81 6.28
N THR A 64 -23.25 -2.93 6.47
CA THR A 64 -24.06 -1.80 6.94
C THR A 64 -23.69 -1.46 8.38
N GLN A 65 -24.11 -0.27 8.84
CA GLN A 65 -23.86 0.13 10.23
C GLN A 65 -24.48 -0.87 11.22
N GLU A 66 -25.72 -1.31 10.98
CA GLU A 66 -26.40 -2.29 11.84
C GLU A 66 -25.65 -3.64 11.90
N GLU A 67 -25.19 -4.15 10.75
CA GLU A 67 -24.39 -5.38 10.71
C GLU A 67 -23.07 -5.21 11.48
N SER A 68 -22.41 -4.06 11.33
CA SER A 68 -21.17 -3.76 12.06
C SER A 68 -21.40 -3.67 13.57
N ASP A 69 -22.48 -3.00 14.00
CA ASP A 69 -22.80 -2.83 15.42
C ASP A 69 -23.10 -4.20 16.07
N ASN A 70 -23.82 -5.07 15.36
CA ASN A 70 -24.10 -6.45 15.80
C ASN A 70 -22.83 -7.30 15.94
N GLU A 71 -21.90 -7.23 14.97
CA GLU A 71 -20.63 -7.95 15.04
C GLU A 71 -19.76 -7.46 16.22
N ILE A 72 -19.76 -6.15 16.48
CA ILE A 72 -19.04 -5.56 17.62
C ILE A 72 -19.67 -6.03 18.95
N GLU A 73 -20.99 -6.04 19.07
CA GLU A 73 -21.67 -6.52 20.28
C GLU A 73 -21.39 -8.00 20.55
N LEU A 74 -21.39 -8.83 19.49
CA LEU A 74 -21.02 -10.24 19.59
C LEU A 74 -19.57 -10.41 20.06
N PHE A 75 -18.64 -9.65 19.49
CA PHE A 75 -17.24 -9.66 19.91
C PHE A 75 -17.08 -9.34 21.41
N PHE A 76 -17.76 -8.31 21.92
CA PHE A 76 -17.70 -7.99 23.35
C PHE A 76 -18.31 -9.08 24.24
N LYS A 77 -19.44 -9.68 23.83
CA LYS A 77 -20.03 -10.83 24.55
C LYS A 77 -19.07 -12.02 24.60
N GLU A 78 -18.35 -12.29 23.52
CA GLU A 78 -17.36 -13.38 23.48
C GLU A 78 -16.18 -13.11 24.42
N LEU A 79 -15.75 -11.86 24.57
CA LEU A 79 -14.70 -11.47 25.52
C LEU A 79 -15.13 -11.62 26.98
N GLU A 80 -16.39 -11.29 27.31
CA GLU A 80 -16.90 -11.41 28.68
C GLU A 80 -17.15 -12.86 29.12
N ASN A 81 -17.38 -13.76 28.16
CA ASN A 81 -17.61 -15.19 28.41
C ASN A 81 -16.33 -16.05 28.42
N ASN A 82 -15.15 -15.44 28.21
CA ASN A 82 -13.83 -16.07 28.35
C ASN A 82 -13.13 -15.67 29.65
#